data_AF-A0AAE4ALD7-F1
#
_entry.id   AF-A0AAE4ALD7-F1
#
_cell.length_a   1.000
_cell.length_b   1.000
_cell.length_c   1.000
_cell.angle_alpha   90.00
_cell.angle_beta   90.00
_cell.angle_gamma   90.00
#
_symmetry.space_group_name_H-M   'P 1'
#
loop_
_entity.id
_entity.type
_entity.pdbx_description
1 polymer ?
#
loop_
_entity_poly.entity_id
_entity_poly.type
_entity_poly.pdbx_seq_one_letter_code
_entity_poly.pdbx_strand_id
1 'polypeptide(L)' 'MSKKRLFQLIDAAALGSIEAAAELGEGYLKGSFDGKKNYEKAFKWSCYAAKRGSERAAEVITELKQLGYGS' A
#
# COMPACT_ATOMS: atom_id res chain seq x y z
N MET A 1 -18.93 1.86 -3.44
CA MET A 1 -18.57 0.99 -2.30
C MET A 1 -17.05 0.94 -2.00
N SER A 2 -16.18 1.69 -2.67
CA SER A 2 -14.71 1.52 -2.54
C SER A 2 -14.03 2.37 -1.45
N LYS A 3 -14.59 3.53 -1.10
CA LYS A 3 -14.02 4.43 -0.07
C LYS A 3 -14.06 3.87 1.36
N LYS A 4 -15.03 3.02 1.68
CA LYS A 4 -15.19 2.46 3.03
C LYS A 4 -14.02 1.52 3.39
N ARG A 5 -13.60 0.66 2.46
CA ARG A 5 -12.41 -0.19 2.65
C ARG A 5 -11.14 0.64 2.83
N LEU A 6 -10.96 1.66 2.00
CA LEU A 6 -9.79 2.55 2.11
C LEU A 6 -9.69 3.15 3.52
N PHE A 7 -10.78 3.69 4.04
CA PHE A 7 -10.81 4.26 5.40
C PHE A 7 -10.50 3.22 6.46
N GLN A 8 -11.08 2.02 6.38
CA GLN A 8 -10.81 0.95 7.34
C GLN A 8 -9.35 0.51 7.34
N LEU A 9 -8.73 0.41 6.16
CA LEU A 9 -7.33 0.06 6.05
C LEU A 9 -6.41 1.17 6.58
N ILE A 10 -6.74 2.45 6.34
CA ILE A 10 -5.97 3.58 6.89
C ILE A 10 -6.03 3.57 8.41
N ASP A 11 -7.22 3.36 8.98
CA ASP A 11 -7.41 3.29 10.43
C ASP A 11 -6.63 2.12 11.03
N ALA A 12 -6.77 0.92 10.45
CA ALA A 12 -6.02 -0.25 10.88
C ALA A 12 -4.49 -0.08 10.74
N ALA A 13 -4.02 0.51 9.64
CA ALA A 13 -2.61 0.82 9.44
C ALA A 13 -2.09 1.84 10.47
N ALA A 14 -2.91 2.84 10.82
CA ALA A 14 -2.61 3.81 11.87
C ALA A 14 -2.56 3.18 13.26
N LEU A 15 -3.38 2.16 13.52
CA LEU A 15 -3.33 1.32 14.72
C LEU A 15 -2.11 0.38 14.75
N GLY A 16 -1.29 0.37 13.69
CA GLY A 16 -0.07 -0.43 13.60
C GLY A 16 -0.26 -1.78 12.88
N SER A 17 -1.40 -2.00 12.23
CA SER A 17 -1.62 -3.20 11.42
C SER A 17 -0.74 -3.18 10.17
N ILE A 18 0.20 -4.11 10.15
CA ILE A 18 1.15 -4.31 9.06
C ILE A 18 0.41 -4.79 7.80
N GLU A 19 -0.54 -5.71 7.97
CA GLU A 19 -1.35 -6.24 6.87
C GLU A 19 -2.20 -5.15 6.23
N ALA A 20 -2.82 -4.27 7.02
CA ALA A 20 -3.62 -3.19 6.49
C ALA A 20 -2.78 -2.18 5.68
N ALA A 21 -1.57 -1.87 6.15
CA ALA A 21 -0.63 -1.03 5.42
C ALA A 21 -0.14 -1.70 4.12
N ALA A 22 0.09 -3.02 4.12
CA ALA A 22 0.43 -3.77 2.91
C ALA A 22 -0.74 -3.76 1.90
N GLU A 23 -1.97 -3.97 2.37
CA GLU A 23 -3.17 -3.97 1.54
C GLU A 23 -3.48 -2.57 0.98
N LEU A 24 -3.17 -1.49 1.72
CA LEU A 24 -3.17 -0.13 1.17
C LEU A 24 -2.17 0.01 0.04
N GLY A 25 -0.94 -0.44 0.26
CA GLY A 25 0.11 -0.44 -0.75
C GLY A 25 -0.35 -1.09 -2.06
N GLU A 26 -0.81 -2.33 -1.94
CA GLU A 26 -1.26 -3.14 -3.07
C GLU A 26 -2.53 -2.57 -3.73
N GLY A 27 -3.49 -2.09 -2.93
CA GLY A 27 -4.71 -1.46 -3.43
C GLY A 27 -4.44 -0.16 -4.17
N TYR A 28 -3.46 0.63 -3.75
CA TYR A 28 -3.02 1.83 -4.47
C TYR A 28 -2.25 1.48 -5.75
N LEU A 29 -1.46 0.40 -5.75
CA LEU A 29 -0.78 -0.10 -6.94
C LEU A 29 -1.78 -0.59 -8.00
N LYS A 30 -2.78 -1.36 -7.57
CA LYS A 30 -3.82 -1.91 -8.44
C LYS A 30 -4.90 -0.88 -8.82
N GLY A 31 -4.98 0.23 -8.09
CA GLY A 31 -6.01 1.26 -8.28
C GLY A 31 -7.40 0.87 -7.76
N SER A 32 -7.47 -0.08 -6.81
CA SER A 32 -8.73 -0.66 -6.33
C SER A 32 -9.60 0.31 -5.49
N PHE A 33 -9.04 1.42 -5.01
CA PHE A 33 -9.77 2.36 -4.15
C PHE A 33 -10.61 3.38 -4.91
N ASP A 34 -10.07 3.97 -5.98
CA ASP A 34 -10.69 5.06 -6.74
C ASP A 34 -10.63 4.83 -8.26
N GLY A 35 -10.24 3.62 -8.68
CA GLY A 35 -9.95 3.32 -10.09
C GLY A 35 -8.64 3.92 -10.60
N LYS A 36 -7.97 4.75 -9.79
CA LYS A 36 -6.69 5.38 -10.12
C LYS A 36 -5.55 4.72 -9.34
N LYS A 37 -4.57 4.23 -10.11
CA LYS A 37 -3.30 3.74 -9.57
C LYS A 37 -2.51 4.92 -9.00
N ASN A 38 -2.08 4.82 -7.77
CA ASN A 38 -1.26 5.83 -7.09
C ASN A 38 0.02 5.17 -6.59
N TYR A 39 1.01 5.07 -7.45
CA TYR A 39 2.29 4.43 -7.16
C TYR A 39 3.04 5.10 -6.00
N GLU A 40 2.96 6.42 -5.87
CA GLU A 40 3.59 7.17 -4.79
C GLU A 40 3.01 6.81 -3.41
N LYS A 41 1.68 6.72 -3.32
CA LYS A 41 0.99 6.27 -2.09
C LYS A 41 1.23 4.79 -1.84
N ALA A 42 1.21 3.98 -2.90
CA ALA A 42 1.51 2.56 -2.82
C ALA A 42 2.90 2.34 -2.18
N PHE A 43 3.91 3.06 -2.68
CA PHE A 43 5.27 2.98 -2.17
C PHE A 43 5.34 3.42 -0.70
N LYS A 44 4.66 4.51 -0.33
CA LYS A 44 4.66 5.02 1.04
C LYS A 44 4.06 4.03 2.04
N TRP A 45 2.89 3.47 1.75
CA TRP A 45 2.23 2.50 2.62
C TRP A 45 2.94 1.16 2.65
N SER A 46 3.43 0.69 1.50
CA SER A 46 4.23 -0.52 1.45
C SER A 46 5.55 -0.36 2.18
N CYS A 47 6.24 0.78 2.08
CA CYS A 47 7.47 1.04 2.83
C CYS A 47 7.24 1.02 4.33
N TYR A 48 6.11 1.56 4.79
CA TYR A 48 5.71 1.48 6.20
C TYR A 48 5.53 0.02 6.66
N ALA A 49 4.83 -0.80 5.88
CA ALA A 49 4.60 -2.20 6.20
C ALA A 49 5.89 -3.04 6.10
N ALA A 50 6.71 -2.84 5.07
CA ALA A 50 7.96 -3.53 4.85
C ALA A 50 8.97 -3.24 5.97
N LYS A 51 9.05 -1.98 6.45
CA LYS A 51 9.85 -1.62 7.63
C LYS A 51 9.46 -2.37 8.90
N ARG A 52 8.22 -2.85 8.98
CA ARG A 52 7.71 -3.64 10.11
C ARG A 52 7.80 -5.16 9.86
N GLY A 53 8.41 -5.59 8.76
CA GLY A 53 8.61 -7.01 8.43
C GLY A 53 7.56 -7.59 7.47
N SER A 54 6.77 -6.76 6.77
CA SER A 54 5.87 -7.28 5.75
C SER A 54 6.60 -7.66 4.46
N GLU A 55 6.69 -8.95 4.18
CA GLU A 55 7.21 -9.45 2.91
C GLU A 55 6.33 -9.04 1.72
N ARG A 56 4.99 -9.13 1.87
CA ARG A 56 4.04 -8.65 0.84
C ARG A 56 4.31 -7.21 0.43
N ALA A 57 4.52 -6.35 1.42
CA ALA A 57 4.79 -4.95 1.13
C ALA A 57 6.16 -4.75 0.45
N ALA A 58 7.16 -5.54 0.82
CA ALA A 58 8.47 -5.51 0.16
C ALA A 58 8.38 -5.93 -1.32
N GLU A 59 7.52 -6.89 -1.65
CA GLU A 59 7.25 -7.26 -3.05
C GLU A 59 6.60 -6.11 -3.81
N VAL A 60 5.60 -5.44 -3.22
CA VAL A 60 4.95 -4.28 -3.83
C VAL A 60 5.95 -3.14 -4.06
N ILE A 61 6.85 -2.87 -3.12
CA ILE A 61 7.94 -1.87 -3.29
C ILE A 61 8.84 -2.25 -4.46
N THR A 62 9.20 -3.52 -4.56
CA THR A 62 10.07 -4.03 -5.63
C THR A 62 9.41 -3.85 -6.98
N GLU A 63 8.13 -4.21 -7.10
CA GLU A 63 7.33 -4.00 -8.32
C GLU A 63 7.24 -2.51 -8.69
N LEU A 64 6.98 -1.64 -7.71
CA LEU A 64 6.94 -0.18 -7.92
C LEU A 64 8.28 0.37 -8.43
N LYS A 65 9.40 -0.08 -7.85
CA LYS A 65 10.75 0.31 -8.31
C LYS A 65 11.03 -0.18 -9.71
N GLN A 66 10.62 -1.40 -10.06
CA GLN A 66 10.75 -1.92 -11.43
C GLN A 66 9.94 -1.12 -12.44
N LEU A 67 8.78 -0.60 -12.03
CA LEU A 67 7.96 0.32 -12.82
C LEU A 67 8.56 1.74 -12.91
N GLY A 68 9.66 2.05 -12.20
CA GLY A 68 10.31 3.36 -12.18
C GLY A 68 9.74 4.32 -11.12
N TYR A 69 8.90 3.85 -10.20
CA TYR A 69 8.27 4.64 -9.14
C TYR A 69 8.82 4.23 -7.77
N GLY A 70 9.77 4.97 -7.22
CA GLY A 70 10.36 4.66 -5.90
C GLY A 70 11.82 5.07 -5.72
N SER A 71 12.25 6.14 -6.39
CA SER A 71 13.57 6.78 -6.24
C SER A 71 13.48 8.04 -5.39
#